data_AF-A0AAV4C3N6-F1
#
_entry.id   AF-A0AAV4C3N6-F1
#
_cell.length_a   1.000
_cell.length_b   1.000
_cell.length_c   1.000
_cell.angle_alpha   90.00
_cell.angle_beta   90.00
_cell.angle_gamma   90.00
#
_symmetry.space_group_name_H-M   'P 1'
#
loop_
_entity.id
_entity.type
_entity.pdbx_description
1 polymer ?
#
loop_
_entity_poly.entity_id
_entity_poly.type
_entity_poly.pdbx_seq_one_letter_code
_entity_poly.pdbx_strand_id
1 'polypeptide(L)'
;MREGLPKELLFADDLAVIAETEQDLQRRWIIWQKTMEAKGLKVNTGKTEVMVSGKGDERIVIRDKEGETLNQVQKFKYLGLMLGEKGGSMLAVRARVKAAWEKWREIGPVIGDKKMPRKLKTKLYTTMVRPVILYGAECWVVGQKEEQLLETTEMRMLRRIRGVTLEDKMRSDDIRKELGVCPIGEKARKAV
;
A
#
# COMPACT_ATOMS: atom_id res chain seq x y z
N MET A 1 6.01 22.45 17.20
CA MET A 1 5.92 21.59 15.99
C MET A 1 6.96 22.09 14.99
N ARG A 2 7.74 21.22 14.35
CA ARG A 2 8.56 21.64 13.21
C ARG A 2 7.61 21.83 12.02
N GLU A 3 7.50 23.04 11.50
CA GLU A 3 6.74 23.31 10.27
C GLU A 3 7.50 22.73 9.06
N GLY A 4 6.77 22.09 8.14
CA GLY A 4 7.30 21.52 6.91
C GLY A 4 7.14 20.00 6.78
N LEU A 5 7.42 19.46 5.58
CA LEU A 5 7.39 18.03 5.31
C LEU A 5 8.40 17.28 6.20
N PRO A 6 8.08 16.05 6.67
CA PRO A 6 9.05 15.22 7.35
C PRO A 6 10.26 15.02 6.44
N LYS A 7 11.44 15.30 7.00
CA LYS A 7 12.71 15.33 6.26
C LYS A 7 13.29 13.94 6.02
N GLU A 8 12.96 13.01 6.90
CA GLU A 8 13.53 11.66 6.98
C GLU A 8 12.47 10.72 7.58
N LEU A 9 12.39 9.51 7.04
CA LEU A 9 11.60 8.41 7.59
C LEU A 9 12.53 7.21 7.80
N LEU A 10 12.52 6.65 9.01
CA LEU A 10 13.45 5.62 9.44
C LEU A 10 12.66 4.46 10.05
N PHE A 11 12.89 3.25 9.54
CA PHE A 11 12.35 2.02 10.12
C PHE A 11 13.31 0.87 9.90
N ALA A 12 13.88 0.32 10.98
CA ALA A 12 14.93 -0.69 10.91
C ALA A 12 16.07 -0.28 9.96
N ASP A 13 16.29 -1.03 8.88
CA ASP A 13 17.28 -0.76 7.83
C ASP A 13 16.73 0.12 6.68
N ASP A 14 15.42 0.37 6.62
CA ASP A 14 14.78 1.21 5.61
C ASP A 14 14.87 2.71 5.98
N LEU A 15 15.63 3.47 5.20
CA LEU A 15 15.73 4.93 5.26
C LEU A 15 15.10 5.55 4.01
N ALA A 16 14.21 6.52 4.21
CA ALA A 16 13.76 7.43 3.15
C ALA A 16 14.17 8.87 3.49
N VAL A 17 14.91 9.51 2.57
CA VAL A 17 15.31 10.91 2.67
C VAL A 17 14.39 11.75 1.78
N ILE A 18 13.81 12.81 2.33
CA ILE A 18 12.84 13.66 1.65
C ILE A 18 13.39 15.10 1.61
N ALA A 19 13.36 15.69 0.42
CA ALA A 19 13.78 17.06 0.17
C ALA A 19 12.93 17.70 -0.92
N GLU A 20 12.82 19.02 -0.89
CA GLU A 20 12.05 19.80 -1.86
C GLU A 20 12.86 20.13 -3.13
N THR A 21 14.18 20.06 -3.05
CA THR A 21 15.09 20.34 -4.19
C THR A 21 16.09 19.22 -4.40
N GLU A 22 16.52 19.04 -5.64
CA GLU A 22 17.57 18.07 -6.02
C GLU A 22 18.88 18.32 -5.26
N GLN A 23 19.27 19.59 -5.09
CA GLN A 23 20.50 19.95 -4.40
C GLN A 23 20.44 19.59 -2.91
N ASP A 24 19.31 19.80 -2.25
CA ASP A 24 19.15 19.42 -0.84
C ASP A 24 19.08 17.90 -0.69
N LEU A 25 18.44 17.19 -1.63
CA LEU A 25 18.42 15.74 -1.66
C LEU A 25 19.84 15.17 -1.79
N GLN A 26 20.61 15.63 -2.78
CA GLN A 26 22.00 15.22 -3.01
C GLN A 26 22.86 15.48 -1.77
N ARG A 27 22.74 16.68 -1.18
CA ARG A 27 23.50 17.05 0.02
C ARG A 27 23.20 16.10 1.19
N ARG A 28 21.92 15.84 1.47
CA ARG A 28 21.48 14.98 2.57
C ARG A 28 21.87 13.52 2.35
N TRP A 29 21.74 13.05 1.11
CA TRP A 29 22.16 11.71 0.73
C TRP A 29 23.64 11.47 1.05
N ILE A 30 24.52 12.38 0.64
CA ILE A 30 25.96 12.29 0.93
C ILE A 30 26.25 12.36 2.44
N ILE A 31 25.53 13.20 3.20
CA ILE A 31 25.67 13.27 4.66
C ILE A 31 25.29 11.94 5.30
N TRP A 32 24.18 11.33 4.88
CA TRP A 32 23.73 10.04 5.40
C TRP A 32 24.71 8.92 5.07
N GLN A 33 25.20 8.83 3.83
CA GLN A 33 26.20 7.83 3.45
C GLN A 33 27.46 7.93 4.31
N LYS A 34 28.03 9.13 4.46
CA LYS A 34 29.23 9.34 5.30
C LYS A 34 28.98 8.99 6.77
N THR A 35 27.80 9.33 7.30
CA THR A 35 27.44 9.07 8.70
C THR A 35 27.25 7.57 8.97
N MET A 36 26.64 6.84 8.03
CA MET A 36 26.47 5.39 8.11
C MET A 36 27.82 4.68 8.10
N GLU A 37 28.73 5.08 7.21
CA GLU A 37 30.05 4.48 7.09
C GLU A 37 30.94 4.76 8.28
N ALA A 38 30.89 5.97 8.84
CA ALA A 38 31.58 6.30 10.09
C ALA A 38 31.12 5.40 11.25
N LYS A 39 29.91 4.83 11.17
CA LYS A 39 29.36 3.86 12.12
C LYS A 39 29.57 2.40 11.69
N GLY A 40 30.33 2.15 10.62
CA GLY A 40 30.61 0.82 10.10
C GLY A 40 29.47 0.20 9.28
N LEU A 41 28.47 0.99 8.87
CA LEU A 41 27.35 0.52 8.05
C LEU A 41 27.61 0.85 6.58
N LYS A 42 27.41 -0.14 5.70
CA LYS A 42 27.50 0.03 4.25
C LYS A 42 26.12 0.14 3.64
N VAL A 43 25.89 1.19 2.87
CA VAL A 43 24.63 1.39 2.15
C VAL A 43 24.58 0.49 0.90
N ASN A 44 23.42 -0.11 0.64
CA ASN A 44 23.20 -0.90 -0.57
C ASN A 44 22.71 0.01 -1.70
N THR A 45 23.64 0.51 -2.50
CA THR A 45 23.35 1.42 -3.63
C THR A 45 22.45 0.77 -4.68
N GLY A 46 22.60 -0.54 -4.94
CA GLY A 46 21.75 -1.28 -5.88
C GLY A 46 20.28 -1.43 -5.46
N LYS A 47 19.97 -1.29 -4.17
CA LYS A 47 18.59 -1.22 -3.65
C LYS A 47 18.11 0.21 -3.44
N THR A 48 19.01 1.20 -3.52
CA THR A 48 18.66 2.60 -3.29
C THR A 48 18.10 3.19 -4.58
N GLU A 49 16.90 3.73 -4.50
CA GLU A 49 16.21 4.35 -5.63
C GLU A 49 15.85 5.80 -5.29
N VAL A 50 15.68 6.62 -6.33
CA VAL A 50 15.19 7.99 -6.20
C VAL A 50 13.86 8.15 -6.93
N MET A 51 12.92 8.88 -6.34
CA MET A 51 11.63 9.19 -6.96
C MET A 51 11.36 10.69 -6.82
N VAL A 52 10.94 11.32 -7.92
CA VAL A 52 10.45 12.69 -7.91
C VAL A 52 8.94 12.66 -7.74
N SER A 53 8.41 13.44 -6.80
CA SER A 53 6.96 13.59 -6.62
C SER A 53 6.54 14.99 -7.05
N GLY A 54 5.92 15.14 -8.22
CA GLY A 54 5.69 16.47 -8.82
C GLY A 54 4.76 16.48 -10.04
N LYS A 55 4.56 17.66 -10.64
CA LYS A 55 3.62 17.88 -11.77
C LYS A 55 4.22 17.55 -13.16
N GLY A 56 5.43 17.00 -13.25
CA GLY A 56 6.08 16.69 -14.52
C GLY A 56 7.02 15.48 -14.47
N ASP A 57 7.46 15.03 -15.64
CA ASP A 57 8.49 14.00 -15.81
C ASP A 57 9.89 14.60 -15.63
N GLU A 58 10.11 15.23 -14.48
CA GLU A 58 11.42 15.79 -14.13
C GLU A 58 12.43 14.65 -13.97
N ARG A 59 13.57 14.76 -14.65
CA ARG A 59 14.70 13.86 -14.48
C ARG A 59 15.74 14.54 -13.62
N ILE A 60 16.10 13.89 -12.52
CA ILE A 60 17.15 14.33 -11.60
C ILE A 60 18.30 13.33 -11.60
N VAL A 61 19.49 13.78 -11.23
CA VAL A 61 20.67 12.94 -11.16
C VAL A 61 21.25 13.00 -9.77
N ILE A 62 20.85 12.04 -8.94
CA ILE A 62 21.45 11.86 -7.61
C ILE A 62 22.60 10.86 -7.72
N ARG A 63 23.75 11.24 -7.18
CA ARG A 63 24.97 10.43 -7.18
C ARG A 63 25.37 10.03 -5.77
N ASP A 64 25.92 8.84 -5.60
CA ASP A 64 26.59 8.48 -4.36
C ASP A 64 27.98 9.12 -4.23
N LYS A 65 28.65 8.82 -3.12
CA LYS A 65 30.02 9.29 -2.85
C LYS A 65 31.07 8.73 -3.82
N GLU A 66 30.81 7.59 -4.48
CA GLU A 66 31.63 7.00 -5.53
C GLU A 66 31.36 7.61 -6.92
N GLY A 67 30.29 8.40 -7.05
CA GLY A 67 29.86 9.05 -8.29
C GLY A 67 28.88 8.22 -9.13
N GLU A 68 28.47 7.04 -8.64
CA GLU A 68 27.44 6.21 -9.27
C GLU A 68 26.07 6.88 -9.15
N THR A 69 25.30 6.83 -10.24
CA THR A 69 23.97 7.44 -10.29
C THR A 69 22.92 6.49 -9.71
N LEU A 70 22.08 6.98 -8.81
CA LEU A 70 20.94 6.25 -8.29
C LEU A 70 19.87 6.06 -9.37
N ASN A 71 19.21 4.90 -9.35
CA ASN A 71 18.13 4.62 -10.30
C ASN A 71 16.89 5.49 -9.99
N GLN A 72 16.45 6.30 -10.95
CA GLN A 72 15.22 7.06 -10.83
C GLN A 72 14.01 6.20 -11.22
N VAL A 73 13.02 6.12 -10.33
CA VAL A 73 11.80 5.32 -10.50
C VAL A 73 10.54 6.16 -10.44
N GLN A 74 9.49 5.71 -11.13
CA GLN A 74 8.16 6.33 -11.12
C GLN A 74 7.28 5.84 -9.95
N LYS A 75 7.64 4.68 -9.39
CA LYS A 75 6.90 4.01 -8.33
C LYS A 75 7.91 3.45 -7.36
N PHE A 76 7.68 3.70 -6.08
CA PHE A 76 8.57 3.29 -5.01
C PHE A 76 7.81 2.50 -3.96
N LYS A 77 8.44 1.49 -3.37
CA LYS A 77 7.84 0.69 -2.29
C LYS A 77 8.52 1.04 -0.98
N TYR A 78 7.78 1.64 -0.05
CA TYR A 78 8.27 1.93 1.31
C TYR A 78 7.42 1.18 2.33
N LEU A 79 8.04 0.33 3.15
CA LEU A 79 7.34 -0.48 4.18
C LEU A 79 6.09 -1.21 3.64
N GLY A 80 6.16 -1.72 2.41
CA GLY A 80 5.03 -2.40 1.79
C GLY A 80 3.97 -1.48 1.16
N LEU A 81 4.00 -0.17 1.40
CA LEU A 81 3.16 0.82 0.75
C LEU A 81 3.76 1.22 -0.60
N MET A 82 2.93 1.22 -1.65
CA MET A 82 3.35 1.66 -2.99
C MET A 82 3.06 3.14 -3.17
N LEU A 83 4.11 3.92 -3.36
CA LEU A 83 4.08 5.34 -3.69
C LEU A 83 4.29 5.53 -5.19
N GLY A 84 3.71 6.58 -5.76
CA GLY A 84 3.91 6.95 -7.16
C GLY A 84 4.27 8.42 -7.29
N GLU A 85 4.97 8.77 -8.36
CA GLU A 85 5.44 10.14 -8.67
C GLU A 85 4.30 11.18 -8.69
N LYS A 86 3.09 10.78 -9.11
CA LYS A 86 1.93 11.67 -9.20
C LYS A 86 1.19 11.80 -7.87
N GLY A 87 1.70 11.15 -6.83
CA GLY A 87 1.02 11.00 -5.55
C GLY A 87 -0.28 10.22 -5.65
N GLY A 88 -1.16 10.46 -4.68
CA GLY A 88 -2.45 9.80 -4.56
C GLY A 88 -2.37 8.35 -4.06
N SER A 89 -3.51 7.82 -3.62
CA SER A 89 -3.56 6.52 -2.94
C SER A 89 -3.99 5.37 -3.84
N MET A 90 -4.46 5.65 -5.07
CA MET A 90 -4.92 4.62 -6.01
C MET A 90 -3.87 3.53 -6.29
N LEU A 91 -2.59 3.89 -6.42
CA LEU A 91 -1.53 2.91 -6.66
C LEU A 91 -1.36 1.96 -5.45
N ALA A 92 -1.34 2.52 -4.24
CA ALA A 92 -1.28 1.77 -2.99
C ALA A 92 -2.49 0.85 -2.83
N VAL A 93 -3.70 1.38 -3.04
CA VAL A 93 -4.97 0.64 -2.95
C VAL A 93 -4.97 -0.53 -3.94
N ARG A 94 -4.59 -0.30 -5.20
CA ARG A 94 -4.50 -1.37 -6.22
C ARG A 94 -3.50 -2.45 -5.83
N ALA A 95 -2.36 -2.07 -5.26
CA ALA A 95 -1.36 -3.03 -4.80
C ALA A 95 -1.91 -3.91 -3.65
N ARG A 96 -2.65 -3.33 -2.70
CA ARG A 96 -3.32 -4.08 -1.62
C ARG A 96 -4.45 -4.96 -2.13
N VAL A 97 -5.26 -4.47 -3.07
CA VAL A 97 -6.31 -5.28 -3.72
C VAL A 97 -5.69 -6.49 -4.42
N LYS A 98 -4.58 -6.31 -5.14
CA LYS A 98 -3.85 -7.42 -5.77
C LYS A 98 -3.36 -8.43 -4.74
N ALA A 99 -2.68 -7.98 -3.68
CA ALA A 99 -2.20 -8.84 -2.61
C ALA A 99 -3.35 -9.59 -1.90
N ALA A 100 -4.50 -8.93 -1.72
CA ALA A 100 -5.68 -9.56 -1.14
C ALA A 100 -6.29 -10.64 -2.05
N TRP A 101 -6.27 -10.44 -3.37
CA TRP A 101 -6.68 -11.48 -4.31
C TRP A 101 -5.73 -12.68 -4.33
N GLU A 102 -4.43 -12.45 -4.18
CA GLU A 102 -3.44 -13.52 -4.02
C GLU A 102 -3.72 -14.31 -2.74
N LYS A 103 -3.97 -13.61 -1.61
CA LYS A 103 -4.32 -14.25 -0.34
C LYS A 103 -5.65 -14.99 -0.41
N TRP A 104 -6.64 -14.41 -1.09
CA TRP A 104 -7.94 -15.03 -1.35
C TRP A 104 -7.79 -16.33 -2.15
N ARG A 105 -6.92 -16.35 -3.16
CA ARG A 105 -6.64 -17.54 -3.98
C ARG A 105 -5.98 -18.63 -3.15
N GLU A 106 -5.04 -18.26 -2.27
CA GLU A 106 -4.36 -19.19 -1.35
C GLU A 106 -5.37 -19.94 -0.45
N ILE A 107 -6.32 -19.22 0.15
CA ILE A 107 -7.37 -19.82 1.00
C ILE A 107 -8.59 -20.33 0.22
N GLY A 108 -8.56 -20.21 -1.11
CA GLY A 108 -9.65 -20.54 -2.02
C GLY A 108 -10.18 -21.96 -1.89
N PRO A 109 -9.34 -23.00 -1.75
CA PRO A 109 -9.80 -24.38 -1.55
C PRO A 109 -10.65 -24.54 -0.28
N VAL A 110 -10.26 -23.87 0.81
CA VAL A 110 -10.96 -23.91 2.10
C VAL A 110 -12.28 -23.15 2.03
N ILE A 111 -12.27 -21.94 1.47
CA ILE A 111 -13.49 -21.14 1.28
C ILE A 111 -14.45 -21.79 0.29
N GLY A 112 -13.93 -22.53 -0.69
CA GLY A 112 -14.72 -23.24 -1.71
C GLY A 112 -15.45 -24.46 -1.18
N ASP A 113 -15.05 -25.03 -0.04
CA ASP A 113 -15.67 -26.24 0.51
C ASP A 113 -17.14 -25.97 0.91
N LYS A 114 -18.05 -26.76 0.35
CA LYS A 114 -19.49 -26.68 0.64
C LYS A 114 -19.83 -27.11 2.07
N LYS A 115 -19.01 -27.98 2.68
CA LYS A 115 -19.20 -28.46 4.06
C LYS A 115 -18.88 -27.40 5.11
N MET A 116 -18.06 -26.41 4.74
CA MET A 116 -17.63 -25.38 5.67
C MET A 116 -18.77 -24.39 5.98
N PRO A 117 -19.08 -24.13 7.26
CA PRO A 117 -20.09 -23.15 7.63
C PRO A 117 -19.76 -21.75 7.14
N ARG A 118 -20.76 -21.02 6.63
CA ARG A 118 -20.60 -19.64 6.14
C ARG A 118 -19.95 -18.71 7.18
N LYS A 119 -20.34 -18.84 8.45
CA LYS A 119 -19.74 -18.06 9.55
C LYS A 119 -18.22 -18.22 9.62
N LEU A 120 -17.71 -19.43 9.39
CA LEU A 120 -16.27 -19.71 9.44
C LEU A 120 -15.56 -19.15 8.20
N LYS A 121 -16.18 -19.24 7.02
CA LYS A 121 -15.68 -18.58 5.80
C LYS A 121 -15.57 -17.06 5.97
N THR A 122 -16.60 -16.44 6.55
CA THR A 122 -16.56 -15.00 6.84
C THR A 122 -15.49 -14.64 7.86
N LYS A 123 -15.28 -15.49 8.87
CA LYS A 123 -14.21 -15.31 9.85
C LYS A 123 -12.84 -15.34 9.16
N LEU A 124 -12.58 -16.35 8.32
CA LEU A 124 -11.34 -16.44 7.54
C LEU A 124 -11.11 -15.21 6.65
N TYR A 125 -12.14 -14.76 5.95
CA TYR A 125 -12.06 -13.51 5.16
C TYR A 125 -11.66 -12.33 6.04
N THR A 126 -12.37 -12.14 7.16
CA THR A 126 -12.16 -11.00 8.07
C THR A 126 -10.79 -11.02 8.72
N THR A 127 -10.23 -12.20 9.01
CA THR A 127 -8.95 -12.33 9.70
C THR A 127 -7.75 -12.44 8.78
N MET A 128 -7.89 -12.97 7.56
CA MET A 128 -6.75 -13.26 6.68
C MET A 128 -6.68 -12.36 5.45
N VAL A 129 -7.82 -11.96 4.88
CA VAL A 129 -7.85 -11.21 3.61
C VAL A 129 -8.12 -9.74 3.84
N ARG A 130 -9.11 -9.43 4.68
CA ARG A 130 -9.51 -8.06 4.98
C ARG A 130 -8.38 -7.19 5.54
N PRO A 131 -7.50 -7.68 6.45
CA PRO A 131 -6.36 -6.90 6.92
C PRO A 131 -5.32 -6.63 5.82
N VAL A 132 -5.16 -7.56 4.87
CA VAL A 132 -4.29 -7.35 3.70
C VAL A 132 -4.81 -6.22 2.83
N ILE A 133 -6.14 -6.14 2.65
CA ILE A 133 -6.75 -5.01 1.93
C ILE A 133 -6.52 -3.70 2.68
N LEU A 134 -6.65 -3.68 4.00
CA LEU A 134 -6.59 -2.44 4.80
C LEU A 134 -5.18 -2.01 5.22
N TYR A 135 -4.14 -2.76 4.86
CA TYR A 135 -2.77 -2.43 5.25
C TYR A 135 -2.32 -1.10 4.61
N GLY A 136 -1.94 -0.13 5.43
CA GLY A 136 -1.53 1.21 5.01
C GLY A 136 -2.72 2.14 4.72
N ALA A 137 -3.94 1.78 5.11
CA ALA A 137 -5.13 2.61 4.92
C ALA A 137 -5.06 3.94 5.68
N GLU A 138 -4.34 3.98 6.79
CA GLU A 138 -4.00 5.17 7.56
C GLU A 138 -3.20 6.22 6.75
N CYS A 139 -2.51 5.79 5.69
CA CYS A 139 -1.76 6.67 4.79
C CYS A 139 -2.54 7.01 3.51
N TRP A 140 -3.81 6.60 3.39
CA TRP A 140 -4.60 6.81 2.18
C TRP A 140 -5.49 8.03 2.27
N VAL A 141 -5.45 8.85 1.23
CA VAL A 141 -6.53 9.78 0.91
C VAL A 141 -7.58 8.97 0.16
N VAL A 142 -8.60 8.51 0.89
CA VAL A 142 -9.68 7.68 0.34
C VAL A 142 -10.66 8.56 -0.42
N GLY A 143 -10.43 8.72 -1.73
CA GLY A 143 -11.38 9.34 -2.65
C GLY A 143 -12.47 8.37 -3.11
N GLN A 144 -13.41 8.89 -3.90
CA GLN A 144 -14.55 8.11 -4.41
C GLN A 144 -14.11 6.91 -5.25
N LYS A 145 -13.05 7.04 -6.06
CA LYS A 145 -12.55 5.97 -6.93
C LYS A 145 -11.89 4.86 -6.12
N GLU A 146 -11.09 5.22 -5.12
CA GLU A 146 -10.44 4.30 -4.19
C GLU A 146 -11.48 3.53 -3.40
N GLU A 147 -12.48 4.22 -2.84
CA GLU A 147 -13.58 3.61 -2.13
C GLU A 147 -14.35 2.64 -3.02
N GLN A 148 -14.75 3.06 -4.21
CA GLN A 148 -15.49 2.20 -5.14
C GLN A 148 -14.71 0.93 -5.50
N LEU A 149 -13.38 1.03 -5.67
CA LEU A 149 -12.52 -0.11 -5.92
C LEU A 149 -12.48 -1.06 -4.71
N LEU A 150 -12.34 -0.53 -3.50
CA LEU A 150 -12.35 -1.32 -2.26
C LEU A 150 -13.68 -2.03 -2.07
N GLU A 151 -14.80 -1.31 -2.22
CA GLU A 151 -16.14 -1.85 -2.07
C GLU A 151 -16.44 -2.92 -3.11
N THR A 152 -16.13 -2.67 -4.38
CA THR A 152 -16.32 -3.65 -5.45
C THR A 152 -15.51 -4.91 -5.18
N THR A 153 -14.29 -4.76 -4.67
CA THR A 153 -13.41 -5.90 -4.33
C THR A 153 -13.99 -6.72 -3.17
N GLU A 154 -14.34 -6.09 -2.05
CA GLU A 154 -14.95 -6.76 -0.89
C GLU A 154 -16.23 -7.48 -1.31
N MET A 155 -17.09 -6.80 -2.05
CA MET A 155 -18.39 -7.32 -2.45
C MET A 155 -18.30 -8.50 -3.44
N ARG A 156 -17.26 -8.59 -4.26
CA ARG A 156 -16.98 -9.80 -5.08
C ARG A 156 -16.62 -10.99 -4.20
N MET A 157 -15.79 -10.78 -3.17
CA MET A 157 -15.40 -11.84 -2.24
C MET A 157 -16.59 -12.29 -1.38
N LEU A 158 -17.36 -11.36 -0.80
CA LEU A 158 -18.52 -11.66 0.04
C LEU A 158 -19.62 -12.42 -0.72
N ARG A 159 -19.90 -12.06 -1.98
CA ARG A 159 -20.83 -12.82 -2.84
C ARG A 159 -20.39 -14.27 -3.03
N ARG A 160 -19.10 -14.52 -3.21
CA ARG A 160 -18.55 -15.87 -3.32
C ARG A 160 -18.63 -16.67 -2.01
N ILE A 161 -18.45 -16.02 -0.86
CA ILE A 161 -18.69 -16.65 0.46
C ILE A 161 -20.16 -17.06 0.60
N ARG A 162 -21.06 -16.17 0.20
CA ARG A 162 -22.50 -16.39 0.30
C ARG A 162 -23.03 -17.39 -0.74
N GLY A 163 -22.32 -17.55 -1.86
CA GLY A 163 -22.69 -18.42 -2.97
C GLY A 163 -23.75 -17.81 -3.88
N VAL A 164 -23.71 -16.49 -4.10
CA VAL A 164 -24.67 -15.75 -4.94
C VAL A 164 -23.95 -15.00 -6.05
N THR A 165 -24.63 -14.80 -7.16
CA THR A 165 -24.16 -14.03 -8.32
C THR A 165 -24.82 -12.65 -8.34
N LEU A 166 -24.54 -11.87 -9.39
CA LEU A 166 -25.26 -10.60 -9.63
C LEU A 166 -26.69 -10.82 -10.14
N GLU A 167 -26.97 -11.99 -10.72
CA GLU A 167 -28.28 -12.34 -11.28
C GLU A 167 -29.32 -12.58 -10.19
N ASP A 168 -28.87 -12.98 -9.00
CA ASP A 168 -29.71 -13.12 -7.81
C ASP A 168 -30.27 -11.78 -7.29
N LYS A 169 -29.78 -10.64 -7.83
CA LYS A 169 -30.24 -9.27 -7.53
C LYS A 169 -30.31 -8.91 -6.03
N MET A 170 -29.55 -9.61 -5.19
CA MET A 170 -29.43 -9.31 -3.77
C MET A 170 -28.71 -7.98 -3.54
N ARG A 171 -29.26 -7.14 -2.66
CA ARG A 171 -28.63 -5.86 -2.29
C ARG A 171 -27.35 -6.14 -1.52
N SER A 172 -26.32 -5.31 -1.76
CA SER A 172 -25.03 -5.46 -1.10
C SER A 172 -25.14 -5.37 0.43
N ASP A 173 -26.04 -4.53 0.93
CA ASP A 173 -26.25 -4.33 2.38
C ASP A 173 -26.88 -5.55 3.05
N ASP A 174 -27.77 -6.26 2.35
CA ASP A 174 -28.36 -7.51 2.86
C ASP A 174 -27.29 -8.59 3.01
N ILE A 175 -26.42 -8.73 2.01
CA ILE A 175 -25.28 -9.68 2.06
C ILE A 175 -24.35 -9.34 3.24
N ARG A 176 -24.02 -8.06 3.42
CA ARG A 176 -23.18 -7.59 4.52
C ARG A 176 -23.81 -7.86 5.88
N LYS A 177 -25.12 -7.61 6.02
CA LYS A 177 -25.89 -7.86 7.24
C LYS A 177 -25.94 -9.36 7.57
N GLU A 178 -26.22 -10.22 6.60
CA GLU A 178 -26.23 -11.68 6.78
C GLU A 178 -24.86 -12.22 7.21
N LEU A 179 -23.78 -11.68 6.65
CA LEU A 179 -22.42 -12.11 6.96
C LEU A 179 -21.83 -11.41 8.20
N GLY A 180 -22.44 -10.33 8.70
CA GLY A 180 -21.92 -9.55 9.82
C GLY A 180 -20.66 -8.76 9.48
N VAL A 181 -20.55 -8.25 8.24
CA VAL A 181 -19.38 -7.52 7.76
C VAL A 181 -19.77 -6.08 7.45
N CYS A 182 -19.23 -5.11 8.19
CA CYS A 182 -19.40 -3.68 7.86
C CYS A 182 -18.68 -3.31 6.55
N PRO A 183 -19.09 -2.24 5.84
CA PRO A 183 -18.42 -1.81 4.62
C PRO A 183 -16.92 -1.52 4.80
N ILE A 184 -16.10 -1.97 3.85
CA ILE A 184 -14.66 -1.72 3.89
C ILE A 184 -14.28 -0.25 3.71
N GLY A 185 -15.06 0.52 2.94
CA GLY A 185 -14.84 1.96 2.74
C GLY A 185 -14.92 2.73 4.06
N GLU A 186 -15.91 2.41 4.90
CA GLU A 186 -16.02 2.98 6.25
C GLU A 186 -14.82 2.61 7.14
N LYS A 187 -14.34 1.37 7.05
CA LYS A 187 -13.14 0.96 7.81
C LYS A 187 -11.89 1.68 7.35
N ALA A 188 -11.71 1.84 6.03
CA ALA A 188 -10.57 2.56 5.48
C ALA A 188 -10.58 4.03 5.92
N ARG A 189 -11.74 4.68 5.95
CA ARG A 189 -11.89 6.05 6.48
C ARG A 189 -11.57 6.17 7.96
N LYS A 190 -12.00 5.19 8.78
CA LYS A 190 -11.75 5.19 10.24
C LYS A 190 -10.30 4.87 10.62
N ALA A 191 -9.48 4.44 9.66
CA ALA A 191 -8.05 4.23 9.88
C ALA A 191 -7.23 5.53 9.76
N VAL A 192 -7.82 6.59 9.19
CA VAL A 192 -7.24 7.94 9.06
C VAL A 192 -7.57 8.78 10.29
#